data_AF-A0A937CAY1-F1
#
_entry.id   AF-A0A937CAY1-F1
#
_cell.length_a   1.000
_cell.length_b   1.000
_cell.length_c   1.000
_cell.angle_alpha   90.00
_cell.angle_beta   90.00
_cell.angle_gamma   90.00
#
_symmetry.space_group_name_H-M   'P 1'
#
loop_
_entity.id
_entity.type
_entity.pdbx_description
1 polymer ?
#
loop_
_entity_poly.entity_id
_entity_poly.type
_entity_poly.pdbx_seq_one_letter_code
_entity_poly.pdbx_strand_id
1 'polypeptide(L)' 'MKALVVTPKNSNELKFVSDLLKKLGVGSSTVTQEELEDIGMSKLMRQVDKTKKASRTEIMKKLTA' A
#
# COMPACT_ATOMS: atom_id res chain seq x y z
N MET A 1 5.37 -9.38 12.46
CA MET A 1 4.24 -10.00 11.76
C MET A 1 4.48 -9.88 10.25
N LYS A 2 4.31 -10.94 9.45
CA LYS A 2 4.44 -10.89 7.99
C LYS A 2 3.04 -10.98 7.40
N ALA A 3 2.70 -10.04 6.52
CA ALA A 3 1.38 -9.98 5.87
C ALA A 3 1.53 -10.36 4.39
N LEU A 4 0.50 -11.02 3.85
CA LEU A 4 0.39 -11.34 2.43
C LEU A 4 -0.75 -10.50 1.84
N VAL A 5 -0.42 -9.61 0.90
CA VAL A 5 -1.40 -8.86 0.12
C VAL A 5 -1.53 -9.55 -1.23
N VAL A 6 -2.75 -9.95 -1.59
CA VAL A 6 -3.07 -10.56 -2.89
C VAL A 6 -3.98 -9.62 -3.65
N THR A 7 -3.61 -9.25 -4.87
CA THR A 7 -4.37 -8.34 -5.73
C THR A 7 -4.88 -9.11 -6.95
N PRO A 8 -6.12 -9.62 -6.92
CA PRO A 8 -6.71 -10.35 -8.04
C PRO A 8 -6.93 -9.43 -9.24
N LYS A 9 -6.82 -9.96 -10.46
CA LYS A 9 -6.98 -9.17 -11.70
C LYS A 9 -8.43 -8.87 -12.02
N ASN A 10 -9.36 -9.67 -11.50
CA ASN A 10 -10.80 -9.53 -11.72
C ASN A 10 -11.62 -10.20 -10.60
N SER A 11 -12.94 -9.98 -10.64
CA SER A 11 -13.88 -10.49 -9.64
C SER A 11 -13.94 -12.01 -9.57
N ASN A 12 -13.72 -12.72 -10.69
CA ASN A 12 -13.73 -14.18 -10.71
C ASN A 12 -12.53 -14.76 -9.96
N GLU A 13 -11.35 -14.16 -10.18
CA GLU A 13 -10.12 -14.53 -9.47
C GLU A 13 -10.22 -14.21 -7.98
N LEU A 14 -10.77 -13.05 -7.61
CA LEU A 14 -11.02 -12.67 -6.22
C LEU A 14 -11.88 -13.72 -5.49
N LYS A 15 -12.97 -14.15 -6.14
CA LYS A 15 -13.86 -15.16 -5.59
C LYS A 15 -13.15 -16.51 -5.43
N PHE A 16 -12.45 -16.96 -6.45
CA PHE A 16 -11.69 -18.21 -6.43
C PHE A 16 -10.66 -18.24 -5.29
N VAL A 17 -9.86 -17.18 -5.15
CA VAL A 17 -8.83 -17.09 -4.11
C VAL A 17 -9.47 -17.05 -2.71
N SER A 18 -10.55 -16.29 -2.54
CA SER A 18 -11.27 -16.21 -1.27
C SER A 18 -11.84 -17.56 -0.84
N ASP A 19 -12.46 -18.29 -1.78
CA ASP A 19 -13.00 -19.63 -1.55
C ASP A 19 -11.90 -20.65 -1.22
N LEU A 20 -10.74 -20.54 -1.88
CA LEU A 20 -9.58 -21.37 -1.60
C LEU A 20 -9.02 -21.12 -0.20
N LEU A 21 -8.79 -19.87 0.17
CA LEU A 21 -8.27 -19.50 1.49
C LEU A 21 -9.21 -19.96 2.60
N LYS A 22 -10.53 -19.81 2.39
CA LYS A 22 -11.55 -20.32 3.31
C LYS A 22 -11.48 -21.84 3.48
N LYS A 23 -11.32 -22.61 2.39
CA LYS A 23 -11.16 -24.07 2.45
C LYS A 23 -9.90 -24.51 3.18
N LEU A 24 -8.83 -23.72 3.06
CA LEU A 24 -7.55 -23.96 3.75
C LEU A 24 -7.58 -23.55 5.23
N GLY A 25 -8.68 -22.98 5.72
CA GLY A 25 -8.78 -22.48 7.10
C GLY A 25 -7.96 -21.20 7.34
N VAL A 26 -7.57 -20.50 6.28
CA VAL A 26 -6.81 -19.25 6.37
C VAL A 26 -7.80 -18.08 6.47
N GLY A 27 -7.71 -17.31 7.55
CA GLY A 27 -8.47 -16.07 7.68
C GLY A 27 -8.03 -15.05 6.64
N SER A 28 -8.96 -14.61 5.79
CA SER A 28 -8.72 -13.57 4.79
C SER A 28 -9.71 -12.43 4.96
N SER A 29 -9.23 -11.20 4.90
CA SER A 29 -10.03 -9.98 4.90
C SER A 29 -9.80 -9.21 3.61
N THR A 30 -10.86 -8.58 3.10
CA THR A 30 -10.74 -7.62 1.99
C THR A 30 -10.12 -6.33 2.52
N VAL A 31 -9.24 -5.75 1.73
CA VAL A 31 -8.59 -4.46 2.01
C VAL A 31 -9.26 -3.41 1.15
N THR A 32 -9.60 -2.26 1.71
CA THR A 32 -10.16 -1.14 0.94
C THR A 32 -9.08 -0.50 0.06
N GLN A 33 -9.50 0.34 -0.89
CA GLN A 33 -8.54 1.09 -1.70
C GLN A 33 -7.67 2.02 -0.84
N GLU A 34 -8.28 2.71 0.14
CA GLU A 34 -7.57 3.62 1.05
C GLU A 34 -6.49 2.88 1.85
N GLU A 35 -6.84 1.70 2.39
CA GLU A 35 -5.88 0.86 3.12
C GLU A 35 -4.73 0.36 2.22
N LEU A 36 -5.01 0.07 0.94
CA LEU A 36 -3.97 -0.28 -0.05
C LEU A 36 -3.04 0.89 -0.34
N GLU A 37 -3.58 2.10 -0.47
CA GLU A 37 -2.81 3.33 -0.67
C GLU A 37 -1.90 3.60 0.54
N ASP A 38 -2.41 3.43 1.76
CA ASP A 38 -1.64 3.56 2.99
C ASP A 38 -0.49 2.54 3.08
N ILE A 39 -0.73 1.28 2.69
CA ILE A 39 0.31 0.25 2.61
C ILE A 39 1.39 0.66 1.59
N GLY A 40 0.97 1.19 0.44
CA GLY A 40 1.86 1.71 -0.60
C GLY A 40 2.73 2.86 -0.09
N MET A 41 2.11 3.85 0.55
CA MET A 41 2.78 5.01 1.13
C MET A 41 3.77 4.60 2.22
N SER A 42 3.38 3.69 3.11
CA SER A 42 4.25 3.16 4.16
C SER A 42 5.51 2.49 3.59
N LYS A 43 5.37 1.76 2.48
CA LYS A 43 6.50 1.13 1.77
C LYS A 43 7.44 2.18 1.18
N LEU A 44 6.90 3.21 0.52
CA LEU A 44 7.69 4.31 -0.04
C LEU A 44 8.44 5.08 1.05
N MET A 45 7.78 5.40 2.16
CA MET A 45 8.36 6.12 3.29
C MET A 45 9.46 5.33 4.02
N ARG A 46 9.44 3.99 3.95
CA ARG A 46 10.54 3.16 4.46
C ARG A 46 11.75 3.15 3.55
N GLN A 47 11.55 3.33 2.25
CA GLN A 47 12.62 3.26 1.24
C GLN A 47 13.26 4.62 0.95
N VAL A 48 12.64 5.73 1.40
CA VAL A 48 13.14 7.08 1.14
C VAL A 48 14.39 7.39 1.95
N ASP A 49 15.37 8.05 1.31
CA ASP A 49 16.52 8.62 1.99
C ASP A 49 16.09 9.87 2.79
N LYS A 50 16.17 9.76 4.12
CA LYS A 50 15.78 10.83 5.06
C LYS A 50 16.86 11.89 5.28
N THR A 51 18.06 11.69 4.73
CA THR A 51 19.18 12.64 4.86
C THR A 51 19.08 13.77 3.83
N LYS A 52 18.43 13.51 2.69
CA LYS A 52 18.21 14.49 1.63
C LYS A 52 17.09 15.46 2.00
N LYS A 53 17.45 16.59 2.62
CA LYS A 53 16.52 17.64 3.06
C LYS A 53 16.53 18.83 2.10
N ALA A 54 15.35 19.37 1.79
CA ALA A 54 15.21 20.64 1.10
C ALA A 54 15.26 21.81 2.11
N SER A 55 15.87 22.93 1.72
CA SER A 55 15.91 24.13 2.56
C SER A 55 14.57 24.86 2.54
N ARG A 56 14.23 25.55 3.64
CA ARG A 56 13.00 26.36 3.71
C ARG A 56 12.95 27.40 2.59
N THR A 57 14.06 28.06 2.30
CA THR A 57 14.14 29.08 1.24
C THR A 57 13.84 28.49 -0.13
N GLU A 58 14.37 27.32 -0.46
CA GLU A 58 14.07 26.60 -1.71
C GLU A 58 12.59 26.24 -1.82
N ILE A 59 11.98 25.74 -0.73
CA ILE A 59 10.56 25.39 -0.69
C ILE A 59 9.69 26.64 -0.89
N MET A 60 9.96 27.72 -0.15
CA MET A 60 9.15 28.95 -0.23
C MET A 60 9.20 29.57 -1.62
N LYS A 61 10.36 29.52 -2.31
CA LYS A 61 10.48 30.00 -3.68
C LYS A 61 9.54 29.28 -4.67
N LYS A 62 9.26 28.00 -4.46
CA LYS A 62 8.36 27.20 -5.32
C LYS A 62 6.88 27.46 -5.04
N LEU A 63 6.53 27.85 -3.81
CA LEU A 63 5.15 28.09 -3.39
C LEU A 63 4.63 29.49 -3.76
N THR A 64 5.54 30.45 -3.95
CA THR A 64 5.20 31.84 -4.31
C THR A 64 5.27 32.11 -5.81
N ALA A 65 5.51 31.08 -6.63
CA ALA A 65 5.61 31.16 -8.09
C ALA A 65 4.27 30.85 -8.76
#